data_AF-A0A7S2GB79-F1
#
_entry.id   AF-A0A7S2GB79-F1
#
_cell.length_a   1.000
_cell.length_b   1.000
_cell.length_c   1.000
_cell.angle_alpha   90.00
_cell.angle_beta   90.00
_cell.angle_gamma   90.00
#
_symmetry.space_group_name_H-M   'P 1'
#
loop_
_entity.id
_entity.type
_entity.pdbx_description
1 polymer ?
#
loop_
_entity_poly.entity_id
_entity_poly.type
_entity_poly.pdbx_seq_one_letter_code
_entity_poly.pdbx_strand_id
1 'polypeptide(L)'
;QSLLIGAIVLLLVYSVGVGGLLIRTVIVAPKYFQYTGFQARWKFLFIKYRVDVYWWSIVYLMMNFLINLGFVVAFEGITQLHLVMLVTGAYMALLIVMKPYRHRVANFLDVLARVSIIYIS
;
A
#
# COMPACT_ATOMS: atom_id res chain seq x y z
N GLN A 1 27.27 -2.31 -11.77
CA GLN A 1 26.34 -1.22 -12.18
C GLN A 1 25.14 -1.74 -12.97
N SER A 2 25.31 -2.72 -13.88
CA SER A 2 24.22 -3.30 -14.68
C SER A 2 23.08 -3.94 -13.86
N LEU A 3 23.40 -4.55 -12.70
CA LEU A 3 22.41 -5.16 -11.81
C LEU A 3 21.51 -4.13 -11.09
N LEU A 4 22.06 -2.97 -10.72
CA LEU A 4 21.31 -1.90 -10.06
C LEU A 4 20.26 -1.30 -11.00
N ILE A 5 20.65 -1.04 -12.25
CA ILE A 5 19.75 -0.53 -13.28
C ILE A 5 18.63 -1.55 -13.55
N GLY A 6 18.95 -2.83 -13.64
CA GLY A 6 17.95 -3.90 -13.79
C GLY A 6 16.97 -3.96 -12.62
N ALA A 7 17.44 -3.84 -11.38
CA ALA A 7 16.59 -3.82 -10.19
C ALA A 7 15.64 -2.60 -10.17
N ILE A 8 16.14 -1.42 -10.52
CA ILE A 8 15.33 -0.19 -10.63
C ILE A 8 14.23 -0.37 -11.68
N VAL A 9 14.57 -0.88 -12.86
CA VAL A 9 13.62 -1.08 -13.96
C VAL A 9 12.56 -2.11 -13.58
N LEU A 10 12.95 -3.25 -12.99
CA LEU A 10 11.99 -4.28 -12.54
C LEU A 10 11.06 -3.77 -11.44
N LEU A 11 11.60 -3.01 -10.49
CA LEU A 11 10.80 -2.43 -9.41
C LEU A 11 9.82 -1.39 -9.94
N LEU A 12 10.24 -0.53 -10.87
CA LEU A 12 9.33 0.41 -11.54
C LEU A 12 8.27 -0.33 -12.36
N VAL A 13 8.64 -1.32 -13.16
CA VAL A 13 7.66 -2.06 -13.99
C VAL A 13 6.66 -2.83 -13.10
N TYR A 14 7.12 -3.48 -12.04
CA TYR A 14 6.25 -4.22 -11.13
C TYR A 14 5.35 -3.29 -10.33
N SER A 15 5.93 -2.28 -9.68
CA SER A 15 5.18 -1.37 -8.82
C SER A 15 4.26 -0.43 -9.61
N VAL A 16 4.72 0.11 -10.74
CA VAL A 16 3.92 1.03 -11.57
C VAL A 16 2.94 0.25 -12.44
N GLY A 17 3.31 -0.92 -12.96
CA GLY A 17 2.42 -1.75 -13.76
C GLY A 17 1.26 -2.30 -12.94
N VAL A 18 1.56 -3.09 -11.89
CA VAL A 18 0.53 -3.68 -11.05
C VAL A 18 -0.18 -2.60 -10.23
N GLY A 19 0.57 -1.65 -9.65
CA GLY A 19 -0.01 -0.53 -8.90
C GLY A 19 -0.91 0.36 -9.76
N GLY A 20 -0.50 0.69 -10.98
CA GLY A 20 -1.30 1.47 -11.93
C GLY A 20 -2.59 0.76 -12.35
N LEU A 21 -2.53 -0.56 -12.60
CA LEU A 21 -3.73 -1.36 -12.85
C LEU A 21 -4.69 -1.36 -11.67
N LEU A 22 -4.18 -1.49 -10.44
CA LEU A 22 -4.98 -1.45 -9.22
C LEU A 22 -5.60 -0.07 -8.99
N ILE A 23 -4.82 1.01 -9.14
CA ILE A 23 -5.30 2.39 -9.03
C ILE A 23 -6.41 2.65 -10.06
N ARG A 24 -6.18 2.29 -11.32
CA ARG A 24 -7.19 2.42 -12.38
C ARG A 24 -8.46 1.64 -12.03
N THR A 25 -8.30 0.42 -11.52
CA THR A 25 -9.44 -0.42 -11.12
C THR A 25 -10.24 0.24 -9.99
N VAL A 26 -9.58 0.85 -9.00
CA VAL A 26 -10.24 1.56 -7.89
C VAL A 26 -10.98 2.82 -8.37
N ILE A 27 -10.40 3.59 -9.30
CA ILE A 27 -11.05 4.77 -9.89
C ILE A 27 -12.27 4.39 -10.75
N VAL A 28 -12.16 3.29 -11.48
CA VAL A 28 -13.19 2.78 -12.40
C VAL A 28 -14.27 1.98 -11.65
N ALA A 29 -13.96 1.50 -10.43
CA ALA A 29 -14.86 0.70 -9.60
C ALA A 29 -16.28 1.26 -9.50
N PRO A 30 -16.53 2.52 -9.09
CA PRO A 30 -17.90 3.02 -8.93
C PRO A 30 -18.75 2.96 -10.20
N LYS A 31 -18.13 3.03 -11.39
CA LYS A 31 -18.85 2.97 -12.68
C LYS A 31 -19.15 1.54 -13.15
N TYR A 32 -18.27 0.58 -12.83
CA TYR A 32 -18.36 -0.79 -13.35
C TYR A 32 -18.67 -1.84 -12.27
N PHE A 33 -18.89 -1.42 -11.02
CA PHE A 33 -19.23 -2.34 -9.93
C PHE A 33 -20.54 -3.09 -10.14
N GLN A 34 -21.41 -2.64 -11.05
CA GLN A 34 -22.68 -3.32 -11.36
C GLN A 34 -22.50 -4.61 -12.18
N TYR A 35 -21.36 -4.78 -12.86
CA TYR A 35 -21.10 -5.98 -13.67
C TYR A 35 -20.57 -7.12 -12.81
N THR A 36 -21.23 -8.28 -12.84
CA THR A 36 -20.89 -9.48 -12.05
C THR A 36 -19.47 -9.99 -12.34
N GLY A 37 -19.01 -9.90 -13.59
CA GLY A 37 -17.64 -10.27 -13.97
C GLY A 37 -16.56 -9.36 -13.36
N PHE A 38 -16.87 -8.06 -13.19
CA PHE A 38 -15.96 -7.11 -12.53
C PHE A 38 -15.95 -7.36 -11.02
N GLN A 39 -17.11 -7.61 -10.41
CA GLN A 39 -17.20 -7.99 -9.00
C GLN A 39 -16.41 -9.27 -8.71
N ALA A 40 -16.60 -10.34 -9.49
CA ALA A 40 -15.91 -11.61 -9.25
C ALA A 40 -14.38 -11.46 -9.27
N ARG A 41 -13.85 -10.60 -10.15
CA ARG A 41 -12.40 -10.38 -10.29
C ARG A 41 -11.82 -9.43 -9.24
N TRP A 42 -12.53 -8.36 -8.88
CA TRP A 42 -11.94 -7.25 -8.10
C TRP A 42 -12.55 -7.06 -6.71
N LYS A 43 -13.57 -7.83 -6.32
CA LYS A 43 -14.21 -7.75 -5.00
C LYS A 43 -13.22 -7.94 -3.85
N PHE A 44 -12.14 -8.70 -4.05
CA PHE A 44 -11.10 -8.91 -3.03
C PHE A 44 -10.42 -7.60 -2.59
N LEU A 45 -10.28 -6.60 -3.47
CA LEU A 45 -9.69 -5.30 -3.13
C LEU A 45 -10.61 -4.47 -2.25
N PHE A 46 -11.92 -4.58 -2.45
CA PHE A 46 -12.89 -3.70 -1.82
C PHE A 46 -13.48 -4.30 -0.54
N ILE A 47 -13.61 -5.64 -0.46
CA ILE A 47 -14.31 -6.30 0.66
C ILE A 47 -13.64 -6.10 2.01
N LYS A 48 -12.32 -5.85 2.02
CA LYS A 48 -11.51 -5.62 3.23
C LYS A 48 -11.81 -4.25 3.86
N TYR A 49 -12.20 -3.27 3.05
CA TYR A 49 -12.37 -1.87 3.45
C TYR A 49 -13.84 -1.48 3.58
N ARG A 50 -14.12 -0.42 4.34
CA ARG A 50 -15.45 0.20 4.37
C ARG A 50 -15.77 0.84 3.03
N VAL A 51 -17.06 0.81 2.65
CA VAL A 51 -17.53 1.40 1.39
C VAL A 51 -17.21 2.90 1.32
N ASP A 52 -17.25 3.61 2.45
CA ASP A 52 -16.92 5.05 2.52
C ASP A 52 -15.43 5.34 2.22
N VAL A 53 -14.54 4.35 2.42
CA VAL A 53 -13.09 4.50 2.33
C VAL A 53 -12.49 3.43 1.41
N TYR A 54 -13.18 3.11 0.31
CA TYR A 54 -12.75 2.09 -0.65
C TYR A 54 -11.40 2.41 -1.32
N TRP A 55 -11.07 3.70 -1.42
CA TRP A 55 -9.82 4.23 -1.97
C TRP A 55 -8.61 3.98 -1.06
N TRP A 56 -8.81 3.46 0.17
CA TRP A 56 -7.70 3.14 1.09
C TRP A 56 -6.72 2.12 0.52
N SER A 57 -7.19 1.24 -0.35
CA SER A 57 -6.35 0.29 -1.09
C SER A 57 -5.22 1.00 -1.87
N ILE A 58 -5.46 2.21 -2.39
CA ILE A 58 -4.44 3.04 -3.04
C ILE A 58 -3.40 3.54 -2.04
N VAL A 59 -3.85 4.02 -0.87
CA VAL A 59 -2.96 4.51 0.19
C VAL A 59 -2.02 3.40 0.67
N TYR A 60 -2.57 2.20 0.85
CA TYR A 60 -1.79 1.02 1.21
C TYR A 60 -0.74 0.67 0.14
N LEU A 61 -1.11 0.70 -1.14
CA LEU A 61 -0.18 0.45 -2.25
C LEU A 61 0.91 1.53 -2.31
N MET A 62 0.54 2.80 -2.14
CA MET A 62 1.46 3.93 -2.15
C MET A 62 2.50 3.83 -1.02
N MET A 63 2.08 3.44 0.19
CA MET A 63 3.01 3.17 1.30
C MET A 63 4.03 2.09 0.94
N ASN A 64 3.55 0.96 0.41
CA ASN A 64 4.44 -0.14 0.00
C ASN A 64 5.41 0.29 -1.11
N PHE A 65 4.93 1.09 -2.07
CA PHE A 65 5.79 1.64 -3.11
C PHE A 65 6.89 2.55 -2.54
N LEU A 66 6.55 3.46 -1.64
CA LEU A 66 7.52 4.37 -1.01
C LEU A 66 8.59 3.62 -0.22
N ILE A 67 8.20 2.56 0.50
CA ILE A 67 9.16 1.70 1.22
C ILE A 67 10.09 0.98 0.24
N ASN A 68 9.56 0.35 -0.80
CA ASN A 68 10.35 -0.34 -1.82
C ASN A 68 11.29 0.63 -2.56
N LEU A 69 10.83 1.84 -2.87
CA LEU A 69 11.65 2.89 -3.46
C LEU A 69 12.77 3.33 -2.52
N GLY A 70 12.48 3.47 -1.22
CA GLY A 70 13.47 3.77 -0.19
C GLY A 70 14.60 2.75 -0.15
N PHE A 71 14.30 1.45 -0.28
CA PHE A 71 15.31 0.38 -0.34
C PHE A 71 16.21 0.45 -1.59
N VAL A 72 15.70 0.98 -2.70
CA VAL A 72 16.48 1.13 -3.94
C VAL A 72 17.35 2.37 -3.93
N VAL A 73 16.85 3.47 -3.35
CA VAL A 73 17.52 4.78 -3.41
C VAL A 73 18.54 4.95 -2.27
N ALA A 74 18.23 4.48 -1.07
CA ALA A 74 19.15 4.59 0.06
C ALA A 74 20.14 3.41 0.04
N PHE A 75 21.43 3.71 -0.08
CA PHE A 75 22.50 2.70 -0.04
C PHE A 75 22.97 2.43 1.40
N GLU A 76 22.78 3.38 2.30
CA GLU A 76 23.09 3.25 3.73
C GLU A 76 21.90 2.66 4.49
N GLY A 77 22.16 1.60 5.26
CA GLY A 77 21.11 0.91 6.02
C GLY A 77 20.42 1.82 7.05
N ILE A 78 21.15 2.77 7.64
CA ILE A 78 20.58 3.71 8.62
C ILE A 78 19.54 4.62 7.96
N THR A 79 19.83 5.15 6.76
CA THR A 79 18.90 6.00 6.02
C THR A 79 17.65 5.23 5.58
N GLN A 80 17.81 3.95 5.21
CA GLN A 80 16.68 3.06 4.91
C GLN A 80 15.74 2.91 6.12
N LEU A 81 16.29 2.66 7.32
CA LEU A 81 15.50 2.50 8.55
C LEU A 81 14.69 3.77 8.87
N HIS A 82 15.32 4.95 8.79
CA HIS A 82 14.62 6.22 9.02
C HIS A 82 13.48 6.46 8.02
N LEU A 83 13.69 6.11 6.74
CA LEU A 83 12.66 6.19 5.70
C LEU A 83 11.48 5.24 5.99
N VAL A 84 11.77 4.00 6.36
CA VAL A 84 10.75 3.02 6.72
C VAL A 84 9.95 3.47 7.95
N MET A 85 10.61 3.97 8.99
CA MET A 85 9.96 4.54 10.17
C MET A 85 9.04 5.71 9.80
N LEU A 86 9.52 6.65 8.99
CA LEU A 86 8.75 7.84 8.61
C LEU A 86 7.51 7.47 7.79
N VAL A 87 7.67 6.63 6.75
CA VAL A 87 6.55 6.22 5.88
C VAL A 87 5.54 5.37 6.65
N THR A 88 6.01 4.44 7.48
CA THR A 88 5.15 3.56 8.29
C THR A 88 4.42 4.35 9.37
N GLY A 89 5.09 5.33 10.01
CA GLY A 89 4.50 6.22 11.00
C GLY A 89 3.41 7.13 10.40
N ALA A 90 3.67 7.73 9.24
CA ALA A 90 2.67 8.54 8.52
C ALA A 90 1.44 7.70 8.13
N TYR A 91 1.64 6.49 7.61
CA TYR A 91 0.54 5.57 7.31
C TYR A 91 -0.25 5.19 8.56
N MET A 92 0.43 4.89 9.67
CA MET A 92 -0.21 4.54 10.95
C MET A 92 -1.08 5.70 11.47
N ALA A 93 -0.59 6.94 11.41
CA ALA A 93 -1.36 8.12 11.82
C ALA A 93 -2.65 8.26 11.00
N LEU A 94 -2.56 8.11 9.67
CA LEU A 94 -3.72 8.13 8.78
C LEU A 94 -4.69 6.97 9.11
N LEU A 95 -4.17 5.77 9.39
CA LEU A 95 -4.97 4.59 9.73
C LEU A 95 -5.78 4.81 11.03
N ILE A 96 -5.19 5.44 12.05
CA ILE A 96 -5.85 5.73 13.33
C ILE A 96 -6.99 6.72 13.15
N VAL A 97 -6.82 7.73 12.29
CA VAL A 97 -7.83 8.76 12.00
C VAL A 97 -8.98 8.18 11.17
N MET A 98 -8.66 7.50 10.06
CA MET A 98 -9.67 7.09 9.07
C MET A 98 -10.34 5.75 9.39
N LYS A 99 -9.66 4.85 10.14
CA LYS A 99 -10.15 3.51 10.49
C LYS A 99 -10.80 2.77 9.31
N PRO A 100 -10.04 2.52 8.23
CA PRO A 100 -10.56 2.12 6.93
C PRO A 100 -11.11 0.70 6.89
N TYR A 101 -10.65 -0.20 7.78
CA TYR A 101 -11.09 -1.60 7.76
C TYR A 101 -12.51 -1.74 8.31
N ARG A 102 -13.28 -2.65 7.68
CA ARG A 102 -14.66 -2.95 8.09
C ARG A 102 -14.73 -3.48 9.53
N HIS A 103 -13.78 -4.34 9.91
CA HIS A 103 -13.71 -4.91 11.25
C HIS A 103 -12.71 -4.13 12.10
N ARG A 104 -13.11 -3.75 13.32
CA ARG A 104 -12.24 -3.03 14.28
C ARG A 104 -10.99 -3.82 14.65
N VAL A 105 -11.10 -5.14 14.73
CA VAL A 105 -9.98 -6.05 14.98
C VAL A 105 -8.91 -5.92 13.89
N ALA A 106 -9.30 -5.81 12.61
CA ALA A 106 -8.35 -5.62 11.51
C ALA A 106 -7.63 -4.27 11.58
N ASN A 107 -8.32 -3.19 11.98
CA ASN A 107 -7.66 -1.91 12.26
C ASN A 107 -6.65 -2.03 13.41
N PHE A 108 -7.02 -2.68 14.51
CA PHE A 108 -6.13 -2.86 15.66
C PHE A 108 -4.90 -3.72 15.32
N LEU A 109 -5.08 -4.82 14.59
CA LEU A 109 -3.97 -5.66 14.13
C LEU A 109 -3.03 -4.93 13.18
N ASP A 110 -3.54 -4.12 12.24
CA ASP A 110 -2.66 -3.33 11.36
C ASP A 110 -1.92 -2.26 12.18
N VAL A 111 -2.55 -1.58 13.15
CA VAL A 111 -1.83 -0.67 14.06
C VAL A 111 -0.72 -1.40 14.81
N LEU A 112 -1.01 -2.56 15.42
CA LEU A 112 0.01 -3.35 16.13
C LEU A 112 1.16 -3.74 15.22
N ALA A 113 0.88 -4.20 14.00
CA ALA A 113 1.92 -4.55 13.02
C ALA A 113 2.80 -3.34 12.69
N ARG A 114 2.23 -2.14 12.55
CA ARG A 114 3.02 -0.91 12.31
C ARG A 114 3.86 -0.53 13.52
N VAL A 115 3.32 -0.66 14.74
CA VAL A 115 4.08 -0.42 15.97
C VAL A 115 5.26 -1.39 16.09
N SER A 116 5.06 -2.67 15.79
CA SER A 116 6.15 -3.66 15.80
C SER A 116 7.24 -3.34 14.80
N ILE A 117 6.90 -2.90 13.59
CA ILE A 117 7.88 -2.49 12.58
C ILE A 117 8.69 -1.30 13.09
N ILE A 118 8.04 -0.27 13.63
CA ILE A 118 8.71 0.93 14.16
C ILE A 118 9.60 0.60 15.36
N TYR A 119 9.20 -0.35 16.20
CA TYR A 119 10.01 -0.79 17.35
C TYR A 119 11.28 -1.56 16.95
N ILE A 120 11.21 -2.33 15.86
CA ILE A 120 12.33 -3.13 15.35
C ILE A 120 13.29 -2.30 14.49
N SER A 121 12.77 -1.27 13.81
CA SER A 121 13.54 -0.40 12.90
C SER A 121 14.38 0.62 13.64
#